data_AF-A0A132AF83-F1
#
_entry.id   AF-A0A132AF83-F1
#
_cell.length_a   1.000
_cell.length_b   1.000
_cell.length_c   1.000
_cell.angle_alpha   90.00
_cell.angle_beta   90.00
_cell.angle_gamma   90.00
#
_symmetry.space_group_name_H-M   'P 1'
#
loop_
_entity.id
_entity.type
_entity.pdbx_description
1 polymer ?
#
loop_
_entity_poly.entity_id
_entity_poly.type
_entity_poly.pdbx_seq_one_letter_code
_entity_poly.pdbx_strand_id
1 'polypeptide(L)'
;MAGSRVEKLTTIFKRYTGLIKSGAVRPENRPVWYDVYQHFPPSVEPLAIRPEPDLDIKQIFYPEDILRSRFYRIYGDDCVEHDFISNKQSDLKSTTGICEMFIAKYLQLAQKKFGEEIDLNCPILFKETEVALQKDCGITLKPLKDPDAGRKILSI
;
A
#
# COMPACT_ATOMS: atom_id res chain seq x y z
N MET A 1 22.34 9.65 -41.15
CA MET A 1 21.33 10.45 -40.43
C MET A 1 22.02 11.16 -39.27
N ALA A 2 21.86 12.47 -39.14
CA ALA A 2 22.40 13.20 -38.00
C ALA A 2 21.64 12.82 -36.72
N GLY A 3 22.35 12.60 -35.62
CA GLY A 3 21.77 12.24 -34.33
C GLY A 3 22.67 12.72 -33.19
N SER A 4 22.08 12.90 -32.00
CA SER A 4 22.82 13.33 -30.81
C SER A 4 22.82 12.25 -29.73
N ARG A 5 24.03 11.80 -29.36
CA ARG A 5 24.29 10.80 -28.32
C ARG A 5 24.64 11.44 -26.96
N VAL A 6 24.40 12.73 -26.78
CA VAL A 6 24.81 13.45 -25.56
C VAL A 6 23.72 13.37 -24.50
N GLU A 7 23.72 12.31 -23.70
CA GLU A 7 22.64 12.00 -22.74
C GLU A 7 22.66 12.90 -21.49
N LYS A 8 23.83 13.33 -21.02
CA LYS A 8 23.99 14.00 -19.72
C LYS A 8 23.58 15.47 -19.67
N LEU A 9 23.56 16.17 -20.81
CA LEU A 9 23.37 17.62 -20.85
C LEU A 9 21.90 18.06 -20.86
N THR A 10 21.02 17.28 -21.50
CA THR A 10 19.62 17.69 -21.72
C THR A 10 18.75 16.49 -22.07
N THR A 11 17.44 16.68 -22.21
CA THR A 11 16.48 15.60 -22.52
C THR A 11 16.51 15.21 -24.00
N ILE A 12 16.08 13.99 -24.32
CA ILE A 12 15.95 13.53 -25.71
C ILE A 12 15.07 14.46 -26.56
N PHE A 13 14.00 15.01 -25.96
CA PHE A 13 13.06 15.90 -26.63
C PHE A 13 13.71 17.25 -26.98
N LYS A 14 14.45 17.85 -26.04
CA LYS A 14 15.19 19.10 -26.27
C LYS A 14 16.29 18.91 -27.32
N ARG A 15 17.03 17.80 -27.27
CA ARG A 15 18.05 17.47 -28.28
C ARG A 15 17.44 17.35 -29.67
N TYR A 16 16.35 16.60 -29.80
CA TYR A 16 15.73 16.39 -31.10
C TYR A 16 15.10 17.67 -31.65
N THR A 17 14.46 18.46 -30.79
CA THR A 17 13.93 19.78 -31.14
C THR A 17 15.05 20.71 -31.62
N GLY A 18 16.22 20.68 -30.98
CA GLY A 18 17.40 21.43 -31.43
C GLY A 18 17.91 21.00 -32.80
N LEU A 19 17.94 19.68 -33.07
CA LEU A 19 18.32 19.13 -34.38
C LEU A 19 17.35 19.51 -35.50
N ILE A 20 16.06 19.56 -35.20
CA ILE A 20 15.05 20.07 -36.16
C ILE A 20 15.27 21.56 -36.42
N LYS A 21 15.47 22.36 -35.36
CA LYS A 21 15.66 23.82 -35.47
C LYS A 21 16.94 24.21 -36.19
N SER A 22 18.01 23.43 -36.05
CA SER A 22 19.28 23.68 -36.75
C SER A 22 19.27 23.22 -38.21
N GLY A 23 18.20 22.57 -38.68
CA GLY A 23 18.13 21.99 -40.01
C GLY A 23 18.93 20.69 -40.19
N ALA A 24 19.59 20.19 -39.14
CA ALA A 24 20.32 18.92 -39.17
C ALA A 24 19.36 17.72 -39.38
N VAL A 25 18.10 17.88 -38.97
CA VAL A 25 17.01 16.93 -39.21
C VAL A 25 15.84 17.70 -39.83
N ARG A 26 15.31 17.19 -40.94
CA ARG A 26 14.09 17.76 -41.56
C ARG A 26 12.88 17.50 -40.65
N PRO A 27 11.96 18.47 -40.46
CA PRO A 27 10.76 18.26 -39.65
C PRO A 27 9.93 17.04 -40.06
N GLU A 28 9.90 16.71 -41.36
CA GLU A 28 9.25 15.54 -41.94
C GLU A 28 9.84 14.21 -41.44
N ASN A 29 11.11 14.20 -41.06
CA ASN A 29 11.84 13.01 -40.62
C ASN A 29 11.83 12.85 -39.09
N ARG A 30 10.97 13.59 -38.38
CA ARG A 30 10.84 13.47 -36.93
C ARG A 30 10.33 12.07 -36.53
N PRO A 31 10.75 11.53 -35.39
CA PRO A 31 10.32 10.21 -34.96
C PRO A 31 8.86 10.26 -34.52
N VAL A 32 8.19 9.12 -34.63
CA VAL A 32 6.76 8.97 -34.29
C VAL A 32 6.45 9.45 -32.87
N TRP A 33 7.36 9.22 -31.91
CA TRP A 33 7.16 9.65 -30.52
C TRP A 33 7.22 11.17 -30.31
N TYR A 34 7.80 11.94 -31.23
CA TYR A 34 8.01 13.38 -31.06
C TYR A 34 6.69 14.13 -30.86
N ASP A 35 5.72 13.83 -31.71
CA ASP A 35 4.40 14.45 -31.66
C ASP A 35 3.65 14.02 -30.39
N VAL A 36 3.76 12.75 -29.99
CA VAL A 36 3.17 12.26 -28.73
C VAL A 36 3.73 13.01 -27.53
N TYR A 37 5.05 13.18 -27.46
CA TYR A 37 5.70 13.92 -26.38
C TYR A 37 5.33 15.40 -26.40
N GLN A 38 5.20 16.01 -27.59
CA GLN A 38 4.83 17.42 -27.72
C GLN A 38 3.40 17.70 -27.23
N HIS A 39 2.46 16.79 -27.51
CA HIS A 39 1.06 16.94 -27.07
C HIS A 39 0.85 16.52 -25.61
N PHE A 40 1.57 15.49 -25.16
CA PHE A 40 1.46 14.92 -23.82
C PHE A 40 2.83 14.88 -23.14
N PRO A 41 3.39 16.05 -22.77
CA PRO A 41 4.67 16.09 -22.10
C PRO A 41 4.58 15.44 -20.70
N PRO A 42 5.63 14.76 -20.23
CA PRO A 42 5.66 14.25 -18.87
C PRO A 42 5.63 15.40 -17.86
N SER A 43 5.04 15.16 -16.68
CA SER A 43 4.97 16.16 -15.60
C SER A 43 6.37 16.61 -15.15
N VAL A 44 7.35 15.70 -15.17
CA VAL A 44 8.75 15.98 -14.86
C VAL A 44 9.61 15.60 -16.05
N GLU A 45 10.47 16.51 -16.50
CA GLU A 45 11.40 16.23 -17.59
C GLU A 45 12.42 15.14 -17.21
N PRO A 46 12.72 14.19 -18.12
CA PRO A 46 13.67 13.11 -17.88
C PRO A 46 15.12 13.61 -18.02
N LEU A 47 15.57 14.39 -17.03
CA LEU A 47 16.95 14.86 -16.92
C LEU A 47 17.87 13.71 -16.48
N ALA A 48 19.05 13.62 -17.09
CA ALA A 48 20.04 12.60 -16.73
C ALA A 48 20.61 12.79 -15.31
N ILE A 49 20.67 14.05 -14.85
CA ILE A 49 21.02 14.41 -13.49
C ILE A 49 19.74 15.01 -12.88
N ARG A 50 18.99 14.17 -12.17
CA ARG A 50 17.84 14.60 -11.38
C ARG A 50 18.27 14.65 -9.91
N PRO A 51 18.13 15.79 -9.22
CA PRO A 51 18.38 15.82 -7.79
C PRO A 51 17.40 14.87 -7.09
N GLU A 52 17.90 14.10 -6.13
CA GLU A 52 17.04 13.28 -5.29
C GLU A 52 16.13 14.21 -4.48
N PRO A 53 14.81 13.96 -4.49
CA PRO A 53 13.90 14.78 -3.71
C PRO A 53 14.12 14.45 -2.23
N ASP A 54 14.36 15.48 -1.42
CA ASP A 54 14.43 15.35 0.04
C ASP A 54 13.00 15.20 0.58
N LEU A 55 12.53 13.95 0.64
CA LEU A 55 11.17 13.60 1.04
C LEU A 55 11.20 12.95 2.42
N ASP A 56 10.51 13.57 3.37
CA ASP A 56 10.16 12.93 4.64
C ASP A 56 9.03 11.90 4.41
N ILE A 57 9.42 10.64 4.23
CA ILE A 57 8.49 9.54 3.98
C ILE A 57 7.83 9.14 5.31
N LYS A 58 6.55 9.50 5.45
CA LYS A 58 5.75 9.14 6.63
C LYS A 58 5.34 7.68 6.60
N GLN A 59 5.43 7.03 7.75
CA GLN A 59 4.87 5.68 7.94
C GLN A 59 3.33 5.76 7.89
N ILE A 60 2.71 4.81 7.18
CA ILE A 60 1.26 4.73 7.04
C ILE A 60 0.75 3.75 8.09
N PHE A 61 0.14 4.28 9.16
CA PHE A 61 -0.54 3.50 10.18
C PHE A 61 -2.01 3.86 10.22
N TYR A 62 -2.85 2.84 10.34
CA TYR A 62 -4.28 3.00 10.57
C TYR A 62 -4.62 2.73 12.03
N PRO A 63 -5.70 3.32 12.57
CA PRO A 63 -6.10 3.09 13.96
C PRO A 63 -6.30 1.60 14.27
N GLU A 64 -6.88 0.83 13.35
CA GLU A 64 -7.13 -0.59 13.54
C GLU A 64 -5.84 -1.44 13.50
N ASP A 65 -4.68 -0.89 13.12
CA ASP A 65 -3.40 -1.60 13.23
C ASP A 65 -3.04 -1.90 14.69
N ILE A 66 -3.57 -1.14 15.64
CA ILE A 66 -3.49 -1.46 17.07
C ILE A 66 -4.17 -2.80 17.36
N LEU A 67 -5.35 -3.04 16.78
CA LEU A 67 -6.06 -4.32 16.91
C LEU A 67 -5.37 -5.43 16.12
N ARG A 68 -4.88 -5.15 14.90
CA ARG A 68 -4.12 -6.13 14.10
C ARG A 68 -2.89 -6.61 14.85
N SER A 69 -2.10 -5.69 15.39
CA SER A 69 -0.88 -6.03 16.13
C SER A 69 -1.19 -6.88 17.36
N ARG A 70 -2.28 -6.58 18.07
CA ARG A 70 -2.73 -7.37 19.22
C ARG A 70 -3.25 -8.76 18.81
N PHE A 71 -4.02 -8.84 17.74
CA PHE A 71 -4.55 -10.10 17.21
C PHE A 71 -3.39 -11.04 16.83
N TYR A 72 -2.47 -10.57 15.98
CA TYR A 72 -1.31 -11.37 15.57
C TYR A 72 -0.34 -11.63 16.73
N ARG A 73 -0.30 -10.74 17.75
CA ARG A 73 0.46 -11.00 18.97
C ARG A 73 -0.02 -12.26 19.69
N ILE A 74 -1.34 -12.44 19.78
CA ILE A 74 -1.99 -13.51 20.54
C ILE A 74 -2.12 -14.80 19.71
N TYR A 75 -2.54 -14.71 18.45
CA TYR A 75 -2.91 -15.87 17.62
C TYR A 75 -1.91 -16.23 16.53
N GLY A 76 -0.99 -15.32 16.20
CA GLY A 76 0.00 -15.50 15.14
C GLY A 76 -0.62 -15.65 13.75
N ASP A 77 0.23 -15.99 12.78
CA ASP A 77 -0.15 -16.05 11.37
C ASP A 77 -0.69 -17.43 10.96
N ASP A 78 -0.45 -18.46 11.78
CA ASP A 78 -0.83 -19.87 11.50
C ASP A 78 -2.35 -20.08 11.38
N CYS A 79 -3.15 -19.09 11.79
CA CYS A 79 -4.60 -19.18 11.73
C CYS A 79 -5.19 -18.83 10.35
N VAL A 80 -4.41 -18.40 9.35
CA VAL A 80 -4.97 -17.80 8.12
C VAL A 80 -4.30 -18.29 6.83
N GLU A 81 -5.09 -18.82 5.90
CA GLU A 81 -4.74 -18.82 4.48
C GLU A 81 -5.16 -17.47 3.87
N HIS A 82 -4.19 -16.65 3.49
CA HIS A 82 -4.45 -15.38 2.81
C HIS A 82 -4.55 -15.62 1.31
N ASP A 83 -5.71 -15.30 0.73
CA ASP A 83 -5.86 -15.22 -0.71
C ASP A 83 -5.53 -13.81 -1.19
N PHE A 84 -4.31 -13.63 -1.71
CA PHE A 84 -3.86 -12.36 -2.31
C PHE A 84 -4.22 -12.24 -3.80
N ILE A 85 -4.84 -13.27 -4.39
CA ILE A 85 -5.05 -13.36 -5.84
C ILE A 85 -6.49 -12.96 -6.18
N SER A 86 -7.47 -13.41 -5.39
CA SER A 86 -8.85 -13.10 -5.68
C SER A 86 -9.21 -11.65 -5.29
N ASN A 87 -9.71 -10.90 -6.27
CA ASN A 87 -10.29 -9.57 -6.05
C ASN A 87 -11.75 -9.65 -5.58
N LYS A 88 -12.10 -10.69 -4.81
CA LYS A 88 -13.44 -10.79 -4.24
C LYS A 88 -13.50 -9.74 -3.14
N GLN A 89 -14.43 -8.79 -3.29
CA GLN A 89 -14.77 -7.90 -2.18
C GLN A 89 -15.04 -8.75 -0.95
N SER A 90 -14.58 -8.27 0.19
CA SER A 90 -14.61 -8.93 1.49
C SER A 90 -16.04 -9.15 1.97
N ASP A 91 -16.77 -10.06 1.32
CA ASP A 91 -17.95 -10.64 1.90
C ASP A 91 -17.50 -11.36 3.15
N LEU A 92 -18.08 -10.97 4.29
CA LEU A 92 -17.80 -11.43 5.65
C LEU A 92 -17.75 -12.97 5.82
N LYS A 93 -18.08 -13.73 4.77
CA LYS A 93 -18.25 -15.17 4.76
C LYS A 93 -17.32 -15.93 3.80
N SER A 94 -16.63 -15.32 2.84
CA SER A 94 -16.01 -16.13 1.77
C SER A 94 -14.56 -15.87 1.39
N THR A 95 -13.93 -14.73 1.74
CA THR A 95 -12.55 -14.49 1.24
C THR A 95 -11.77 -13.46 2.05
N THR A 96 -12.17 -13.22 3.29
CA THR A 96 -11.54 -12.21 4.15
C THR A 96 -10.65 -12.89 5.18
N GLY A 97 -9.44 -12.37 5.38
CA GLY A 97 -8.57 -12.84 6.44
C GLY A 97 -9.27 -12.75 7.80
N ILE A 98 -9.10 -13.76 8.65
CA ILE A 98 -9.81 -13.88 9.94
C ILE A 98 -9.56 -12.65 10.83
N CYS A 99 -8.38 -12.05 10.75
CA CYS A 99 -8.04 -10.80 11.43
C CYS A 99 -8.95 -9.64 10.99
N GLU A 100 -9.25 -9.52 9.70
CA GLU A 100 -10.11 -8.46 9.18
C GLU A 100 -11.58 -8.68 9.56
N MET A 101 -12.04 -9.94 9.56
CA MET A 101 -13.35 -10.29 10.14
C MET A 101 -13.43 -9.92 11.63
N PHE A 102 -12.34 -10.15 12.37
CA PHE A 102 -12.26 -9.80 13.78
C PHE A 102 -12.38 -8.29 13.99
N ILE A 103 -11.65 -7.49 13.22
CA ILE A 103 -11.70 -6.03 13.28
C ILE A 103 -13.09 -5.52 12.93
N ALA A 104 -13.68 -6.00 11.84
CA ALA A 104 -15.03 -5.60 11.44
C ALA A 104 -16.05 -5.88 12.55
N LYS A 105 -15.95 -7.06 13.19
CA LYS A 105 -16.83 -7.41 14.31
C LYS A 105 -16.57 -6.54 15.55
N TYR A 106 -15.31 -6.25 15.84
CA TYR A 106 -14.91 -5.37 16.93
C TYR A 106 -15.50 -3.98 16.77
N LEU A 107 -15.37 -3.39 15.59
CA LEU A 107 -15.93 -2.07 15.29
C LEU A 107 -17.46 -2.08 15.39
N GLN A 108 -18.13 -3.13 14.92
CA GLN A 108 -19.59 -3.27 15.08
C GLN A 108 -20.01 -3.34 16.55
N LEU A 109 -19.28 -4.05 17.40
CA LEU A 109 -19.59 -4.14 18.84
C LEU A 109 -19.24 -2.83 19.56
N ALA A 110 -18.14 -2.18 19.17
CA ALA A 110 -17.74 -0.89 19.72
C ALA A 110 -18.80 0.18 19.45
N GLN A 111 -19.27 0.30 18.21
CA GLN A 111 -20.31 1.24 17.82
C GLN A 111 -21.60 1.04 18.62
N LYS A 112 -21.99 -0.21 18.88
CA LYS A 112 -23.18 -0.53 19.69
C LYS A 112 -23.06 -0.12 21.16
N LYS A 113 -21.85 -0.11 21.72
CA LYS A 113 -21.62 0.09 23.15
C LYS A 113 -21.19 1.50 23.54
N PHE A 114 -20.32 2.11 22.75
CA PHE A 114 -19.61 3.34 23.12
C PHE A 114 -19.88 4.53 22.19
N GLY A 115 -20.63 4.35 21.11
CA GLY A 115 -20.98 5.44 20.20
C GLY A 115 -19.75 5.94 19.42
N GLU A 116 -19.27 7.15 19.74
CA GLU A 116 -18.25 7.87 18.96
C GLU A 116 -16.80 7.66 19.45
N GLU A 117 -16.56 7.41 20.74
CA GLU A 117 -15.20 7.12 21.26
C GLU A 117 -14.95 5.61 21.35
N ILE A 118 -14.24 5.08 20.36
CA ILE A 118 -13.89 3.66 20.29
C ILE A 118 -12.51 3.45 20.93
N ASP A 119 -12.49 2.89 22.14
CA ASP A 119 -11.25 2.37 22.74
C ASP A 119 -10.84 1.06 22.05
N LEU A 120 -9.86 1.16 21.14
CA LEU A 120 -9.28 0.06 20.38
C LEU A 120 -8.39 -0.88 21.23
N ASN A 121 -8.11 -0.53 22.49
CA ASN A 121 -7.30 -1.37 23.38
C ASN A 121 -8.12 -2.05 24.49
N CYS A 122 -9.45 -1.92 24.46
CA CYS A 122 -10.31 -2.46 25.50
C CYS A 122 -10.22 -4.00 25.57
N PRO A 123 -9.71 -4.60 26.67
CA PRO A 123 -9.55 -6.04 26.79
C PRO A 123 -10.86 -6.80 26.95
N ILE A 124 -11.89 -6.14 27.48
CA ILE A 124 -13.22 -6.73 27.68
C ILE A 124 -13.87 -6.92 26.30
N LEU A 125 -13.87 -5.88 25.48
CA LEU A 125 -14.43 -5.91 24.13
C LEU A 125 -13.71 -6.92 23.24
N PHE A 126 -12.40 -7.07 23.40
CA PHE A 126 -11.60 -8.06 22.67
C PHE A 126 -12.05 -9.50 22.96
N LYS A 127 -12.29 -9.86 24.23
CA LYS A 127 -12.81 -11.19 24.57
C LYS A 127 -14.24 -11.41 24.09
N GLU A 128 -15.07 -10.37 24.15
CA GLU A 128 -16.44 -10.45 23.63
C GLU A 128 -16.48 -10.66 22.12
N THR A 129 -15.54 -10.05 21.39
CA THR A 129 -15.41 -10.29 19.94
C THR A 129 -15.02 -11.72 19.62
N GLU A 130 -14.15 -12.35 20.41
CA GLU A 130 -13.80 -13.77 20.25
C GLU A 130 -15.04 -14.65 20.37
N VAL A 131 -15.82 -14.45 21.44
CA VAL A 131 -17.07 -15.20 21.69
C VAL A 131 -18.09 -14.96 20.57
N ALA A 132 -18.20 -13.72 20.09
CA ALA A 132 -19.11 -13.37 19.02
C ALA A 132 -18.72 -14.01 17.69
N LEU A 133 -17.43 -14.02 17.33
CA LEU A 133 -16.94 -14.67 16.11
C LEU A 133 -17.10 -16.19 16.16
N GLN A 134 -16.85 -16.80 17.31
CA GLN A 134 -17.07 -18.22 17.50
C GLN A 134 -18.55 -18.58 17.30
N LYS A 135 -19.47 -17.74 17.79
CA LYS A 135 -20.91 -17.92 17.64
C LYS A 135 -21.39 -17.71 16.20
N ASP A 136 -20.91 -16.66 15.53
CA ASP A 136 -21.41 -16.26 14.21
C ASP A 136 -20.79 -17.07 13.06
N CYS A 137 -19.50 -17.43 13.19
CA CYS A 137 -18.71 -18.03 12.11
C CYS A 137 -18.16 -19.42 12.45
N GLY A 138 -18.25 -19.88 13.70
CA GLY A 138 -17.71 -21.16 14.13
C GLY A 138 -16.17 -21.22 14.17
N ILE A 139 -15.49 -20.09 13.99
CA ILE A 139 -14.04 -20.01 13.96
C ILE A 139 -13.50 -20.10 15.40
N THR A 140 -12.59 -21.03 15.64
CA THR A 140 -11.94 -21.19 16.95
C THR A 140 -10.51 -20.65 16.88
N LEU A 141 -10.27 -19.52 17.55
CA LEU A 141 -8.94 -18.90 17.64
C LEU A 141 -8.12 -19.58 18.75
N LYS A 142 -6.96 -20.14 18.41
CA LYS A 142 -6.04 -20.76 19.37
C LYS A 142 -4.90 -19.79 19.67
N PRO A 143 -4.69 -19.36 20.92
CA PRO A 143 -3.57 -18.49 21.26
C PRO A 143 -2.24 -19.24 21.15
N LEU A 144 -1.16 -18.51 20.85
CA LEU A 144 0.21 -19.01 20.90
C LEU A 144 0.58 -19.41 22.33
N LYS A 145 1.43 -20.45 22.45
CA LYS A 145 1.96 -20.89 23.74
C LYS A 145 2.81 -19.81 24.42
N ASP A 146 3.65 -19.12 23.64
CA ASP A 146 4.48 -18.01 24.09
C ASP A 146 4.31 -16.81 23.14
N PRO A 147 3.54 -15.78 23.52
CA PRO A 147 3.26 -14.65 22.63
C PRO A 147 4.49 -13.77 22.38
N ASP A 148 5.50 -13.79 23.24
CA ASP A 148 6.68 -12.90 23.13
C ASP A 148 7.97 -13.63 22.70
N ALA A 149 7.90 -14.94 22.46
CA ALA A 149 9.05 -15.73 22.01
C ALA A 149 9.48 -15.29 20.60
N GLY A 150 10.71 -14.77 20.48
CA GLY A 150 11.36 -14.46 19.20
C GLY A 150 11.11 -13.05 18.64
N ARG A 151 10.36 -12.18 19.32
CA ARG A 151 10.13 -10.80 18.84
C ARG A 151 11.24 -9.85 19.30
N LYS A 152 11.96 -9.26 18.34
CA LYS A 152 12.83 -8.10 18.60
C LYS A 152 11.95 -6.86 18.68
N ILE A 153 11.92 -6.20 19.84
CA ILE A 153 11.35 -4.85 19.96
C ILE A 153 12.24 -3.93 19.12
N LEU A 154 11.74 -3.47 17.98
CA LEU A 154 12.37 -2.38 17.25
C LEU A 154 12.08 -1.12 18.08
N SER A 155 13.12 -0.60 18.76
CA SER A 155 13.07 0.73 19.35
C SER A 155 12.92 1.73 18.21
N ILE A 156 11.76 2.38 18.15
CA ILE A 156 11.51 3.54 17.29
C ILE A 156 12.12 4.77 17.97
#